data_AF-A0A7J0AJF4-F1
#
_entry.id   AF-A0A7J0AJF4-F1
#
_cell.length_a   1.000
_cell.length_b   1.000
_cell.length_c   1.000
_cell.angle_alpha   90.00
_cell.angle_beta   90.00
_cell.angle_gamma   90.00
#
_symmetry.space_group_name_H-M   'P 1'
#
loop_
_entity.id
_entity.type
_entity.pdbx_description
1 polymer ?
#
loop_
_entity_poly.entity_id
_entity_poly.type
_entity_poly.pdbx_seq_one_letter_code
_entity_poly.pdbx_strand_id
1 'polypeptide(L)'
;MIAKTLDEIFDELVANMCDSIELGANDEDSSFSFYYEDYGYLIEGSGRVGGNWCEDGDGYWTPREYYLKYGWGYLDELTITHYDEETDEETEFPDEIVNGIFSRLDKELSRYMKNY
;
A
#
# COMPACT_ATOMS: atom_id res chain seq x y z
N MET A 1 24.02 8.28 -8.49
CA MET A 1 23.17 8.29 -7.27
C MET A 1 23.64 7.12 -6.39
N ILE A 2 23.55 7.14 -5.05
CA ILE A 2 23.80 5.89 -4.29
C ILE A 2 22.52 5.06 -4.40
N ALA A 3 22.56 3.94 -5.13
CA ALA A 3 21.44 3.03 -5.22
C ALA A 3 21.10 2.52 -3.82
N LYS A 4 19.87 2.77 -3.38
CA LYS A 4 19.31 2.14 -2.19
C LYS A 4 18.91 0.71 -2.53
N THR A 5 18.87 -0.15 -1.53
CA THR A 5 18.30 -1.50 -1.63
C THR A 5 16.78 -1.46 -1.44
N LEU A 6 16.06 -2.50 -1.89
CA LEU A 6 14.62 -2.66 -1.63
C LEU A 6 14.27 -2.60 -0.13
N ASP A 7 15.17 -3.07 0.73
CA ASP A 7 14.99 -3.01 2.19
C ASP A 7 15.07 -1.58 2.73
N GLU A 8 15.93 -0.75 2.15
CA GLU A 8 16.12 0.65 2.57
C GLU A 8 14.99 1.56 2.13
N ILE A 9 14.27 1.21 1.05
CA ILE A 9 13.10 1.96 0.57
C ILE A 9 11.77 1.39 1.08
N PHE A 10 11.79 0.27 1.80
CA PHE A 10 10.58 -0.46 2.14
C PHE A 10 9.55 0.38 2.92
N ASP A 11 10.00 1.20 3.87
CA ASP A 11 9.10 2.05 4.65
C ASP A 11 8.48 3.17 3.79
N GLU A 12 9.22 3.71 2.82
CA GLU A 12 8.71 4.69 1.85
C GLU A 12 7.66 4.06 0.93
N LEU A 13 7.89 2.80 0.51
CA LEU A 13 6.95 2.03 -0.30
C LEU A 13 5.65 1.72 0.47
N VAL A 14 5.75 1.36 1.75
CA VAL A 14 4.57 1.17 2.62
C VAL A 14 3.77 2.47 2.74
N ALA A 15 4.44 3.60 2.94
CA ALA A 15 3.77 4.90 3.02
C ALA A 15 3.04 5.23 1.70
N ASN A 16 3.70 5.06 0.55
CA ASN A 16 3.11 5.28 -0.77
C ASN A 16 1.89 4.39 -1.02
N MET A 17 1.97 3.10 -0.65
CA MET A 17 0.86 2.16 -0.74
C MET A 17 -0.33 2.62 0.12
N CYS A 18 -0.09 3.01 1.37
CA CYS A 18 -1.14 3.45 2.29
C CYS A 18 -1.78 4.78 1.88
N ASP A 19 -0.99 5.73 1.40
CA ASP A 19 -1.46 7.04 0.91
C ASP A 19 -2.35 6.90 -0.34
N SER A 20 -2.23 5.78 -1.07
CA SER A 20 -3.04 5.48 -2.25
C SER A 20 -4.39 4.83 -1.90
N ILE A 21 -4.66 4.54 -0.63
CA ILE A 21 -5.90 3.92 -0.20
C ILE A 21 -6.98 4.98 -0.01
N GLU A 22 -8.01 4.91 -0.85
CA GLU A 22 -9.23 5.68 -0.69
C GLU A 22 -10.38 4.74 -0.31
N LEU A 23 -10.78 4.76 0.97
CA LEU A 23 -11.95 4.04 1.48
C LEU A 23 -12.90 5.05 2.12
N GLY A 24 -14.03 5.32 1.47
CA GLY A 24 -15.02 6.28 1.93
C GLY A 24 -15.84 5.74 3.09
N ALA A 25 -16.26 6.62 4.00
CA ALA A 25 -17.28 6.27 4.98
C ALA A 25 -18.56 5.89 4.22
N ASN A 26 -19.01 4.64 4.38
CA ASN A 26 -20.09 3.91 3.67
C ASN A 26 -19.65 2.91 2.60
N ASP A 27 -18.37 2.85 2.22
CA ASP A 27 -17.88 1.81 1.32
C ASP A 27 -17.64 0.51 2.10
N GLU A 28 -18.16 -0.62 1.59
CA GLU A 28 -17.89 -1.95 2.19
C GLU A 28 -16.46 -2.42 1.86
N ASP A 29 -16.01 -2.14 0.63
CA ASP A 29 -14.67 -2.37 0.16
C ASP A 29 -14.27 -1.34 -0.93
N SER A 30 -12.97 -1.25 -1.20
CA SER A 30 -12.39 -0.42 -2.25
C SER A 30 -11.18 -1.12 -2.86
N SER A 31 -10.98 -0.92 -4.15
CA SER A 31 -9.76 -1.31 -4.86
C SER A 31 -8.82 -0.13 -4.93
N PHE A 32 -7.52 -0.39 -4.78
CA PHE A 32 -6.49 0.63 -4.88
C PHE A 32 -5.34 0.16 -5.77
N SER A 33 -4.61 1.12 -6.31
CA SER A 33 -3.36 0.93 -7.03
C SER A 33 -2.36 1.97 -6.57
N PHE A 34 -1.10 1.60 -6.47
CA PHE A 34 -0.03 2.52 -6.08
C PHE A 34 1.13 2.44 -7.06
N TYR A 35 1.87 3.54 -7.14
CA TYR A 35 3.00 3.74 -8.04
C TYR A 35 4.12 4.43 -7.27
N TYR A 36 5.29 3.80 -7.22
CA TYR A 36 6.50 4.31 -6.59
C TYR A 36 7.62 4.38 -7.63
N GLU A 37 8.20 5.57 -7.77
CA GLU A 37 9.32 5.85 -8.67
C GLU A 37 10.36 6.70 -7.93
N ASP A 38 11.41 6.05 -7.43
CA ASP A 38 12.56 6.71 -6.79
C ASP A 38 13.78 5.77 -6.74
N TYR A 39 14.99 6.32 -6.61
CA TYR A 39 16.27 5.60 -6.57
C TYR A 39 16.49 4.60 -7.73
N GLY A 40 15.90 4.88 -8.89
CA GLY A 40 15.92 3.99 -10.06
C GLY A 40 14.90 2.85 -10.00
N TYR A 41 14.16 2.69 -8.90
CA TYR A 41 13.08 1.72 -8.83
C TYR A 41 11.80 2.24 -9.46
N LEU A 42 11.11 1.37 -10.19
CA LEU A 42 9.74 1.53 -10.62
C LEU A 42 8.96 0.35 -10.03
N ILE A 43 8.04 0.65 -9.11
CA ILE A 43 7.24 -0.34 -8.40
C ILE A 43 5.76 0.00 -8.55
N GLU A 44 5.01 -0.96 -9.06
CA GLU A 44 3.57 -0.84 -9.26
C GLU A 44 2.87 -1.98 -8.54
N GLY A 45 1.78 -1.68 -7.85
CA GLY A 45 0.98 -2.71 -7.21
C GLY A 45 -0.48 -2.32 -7.12
N SER A 46 -1.31 -3.34 -6.90
CA SER A 46 -2.74 -3.17 -6.70
C SER A 46 -3.27 -4.13 -5.65
N GLY A 47 -4.41 -3.80 -5.09
CA GLY A 47 -5.06 -4.63 -4.08
C GLY A 47 -6.44 -4.15 -3.72
N ARG A 48 -6.97 -4.73 -2.64
CA ARG A 48 -8.30 -4.42 -2.12
C ARG A 48 -8.25 -4.25 -0.61
N VAL A 49 -9.08 -3.34 -0.13
CA VAL A 49 -9.28 -3.07 1.29
C VAL A 49 -10.76 -3.03 1.61
N GLY A 50 -11.11 -3.24 2.86
CA GLY A 50 -12.50 -3.09 3.30
C GLY A 50 -12.65 -3.25 4.79
N GLY A 51 -13.90 -3.16 5.24
CA GLY A 51 -14.25 -3.28 6.65
C GLY A 51 -15.66 -2.79 6.92
N ASN A 52 -16.02 -2.70 8.19
CA ASN A 52 -17.34 -2.25 8.63
C ASN A 52 -17.24 -0.83 9.21
N TRP A 53 -17.72 0.16 8.48
CA TRP A 53 -17.87 1.51 8.99
C TRP A 53 -18.91 1.56 10.11
N CYS A 54 -18.52 2.17 11.22
CA CYS A 54 -19.40 2.46 12.33
C CYS A 54 -19.54 3.97 12.48
N GLU A 55 -20.75 4.43 12.78
CA GLU A 55 -21.04 5.81 13.16
C GLU A 55 -21.25 5.86 14.67
N ASP A 56 -20.62 6.82 15.33
CA ASP A 56 -20.96 7.23 16.70
C ASP A 56 -21.34 8.71 16.72
N GLY A 57 -22.14 9.11 17.70
CA GLY A 57 -22.68 10.47 17.84
C GLY A 57 -24.05 10.69 17.19
N ASP A 58 -24.74 11.74 17.64
CA ASP A 58 -26.08 12.12 17.15
C ASP A 58 -26.05 13.28 16.15
N GLY A 59 -24.88 13.92 16.00
CA GLY A 59 -24.67 15.10 15.16
C GLY A 59 -25.25 16.39 15.74
N TYR A 60 -25.77 16.38 16.97
CA TYR A 60 -26.35 17.54 17.63
C TYR A 60 -25.65 17.88 18.95
N TRP A 61 -25.63 16.94 19.90
CA TRP A 61 -24.89 17.07 21.15
C TRP A 61 -23.49 16.45 21.05
N THR A 62 -23.37 15.35 20.31
CA THR A 62 -22.11 14.63 20.06
C THR A 62 -21.83 14.67 18.55
N PRO A 63 -20.69 15.22 18.11
CA PRO A 63 -20.28 15.18 16.70
C PRO A 63 -20.34 13.76 16.13
N ARG A 64 -20.72 13.63 14.86
CA ARG A 64 -20.66 12.34 14.18
C ARG A 64 -19.21 11.97 13.91
N GLU A 65 -18.82 10.80 14.37
CA GLU A 65 -17.52 10.20 14.10
C GLU A 65 -17.73 8.90 13.34
N TYR A 66 -16.95 8.72 12.27
CA TYR A 66 -16.93 7.50 11.48
C TYR A 66 -15.59 6.81 11.71
N TYR A 67 -15.63 5.52 12.05
CA TYR A 67 -14.43 4.72 12.23
C TYR A 67 -14.64 3.31 11.67
N LEU A 68 -13.55 2.70 11.21
CA LEU A 68 -13.59 1.37 10.61
C LEU A 68 -13.41 0.29 11.68
N LYS A 69 -14.29 -0.72 11.68
CA LYS A 69 -14.11 -1.95 12.47
C LYS A 69 -13.83 -3.12 11.55
N TYR A 70 -13.02 -4.06 12.04
CA TYR A 70 -12.66 -5.29 11.31
C TYR A 70 -12.03 -5.01 9.95
N GLY A 71 -11.22 -3.95 9.86
CA GLY A 71 -10.53 -3.62 8.63
C GLY A 71 -9.63 -4.76 8.15
N TRP A 72 -9.65 -4.99 6.84
CA TRP A 72 -8.86 -5.99 6.16
C TRP A 72 -8.32 -5.39 4.86
N GLY A 73 -7.24 -5.97 4.37
CA GLY A 73 -6.66 -5.63 3.08
C GLY A 73 -5.75 -6.74 2.59
N TYR A 74 -5.63 -6.86 1.29
CA TYR A 74 -4.68 -7.75 0.61
C TYR A 74 -4.22 -7.13 -0.71
N LEU A 75 -3.01 -7.49 -1.12
CA LEU A 75 -2.50 -7.20 -2.45
C LEU A 75 -2.97 -8.27 -3.45
N ASP A 76 -3.19 -7.84 -4.69
CA ASP A 76 -3.52 -8.70 -5.83
C ASP A 76 -2.29 -8.88 -6.73
N GLU A 77 -1.58 -7.79 -7.04
CA GLU A 77 -0.45 -7.77 -7.97
C GLU A 77 0.67 -6.83 -7.49
N LEU A 78 1.92 -7.17 -7.83
CA LEU A 78 3.10 -6.35 -7.60
C LEU A 78 4.14 -6.59 -8.69
N THR A 79 4.65 -5.52 -9.27
CA THR A 79 5.75 -5.52 -10.24
C THR A 79 6.87 -4.62 -9.72
N ILE A 80 8.13 -5.04 -9.89
CA ILE A 80 9.32 -4.31 -9.43
C ILE A 80 10.35 -4.34 -10.56
N THR A 81 10.70 -3.18 -11.09
CA THR A 81 11.85 -3.01 -12.00
C THR A 81 12.82 -1.98 -11.43
N HIS A 82 14.09 -2.06 -11.85
CA HIS A 82 15.11 -1.08 -11.51
C HIS A 82 15.85 -0.65 -12.77
N TYR A 83 15.92 0.65 -12.99
CA TYR A 83 16.64 1.29 -14.07
C TYR A 83 18.00 1.82 -13.57
N ASP A 84 19.08 1.39 -14.24
CA ASP A 84 20.43 1.88 -14.00
C ASP A 84 20.78 2.97 -15.03
N GLU A 85 20.85 4.23 -14.58
CA GLU A 85 21.19 5.39 -15.41
C GLU A 85 22.61 5.33 -16.00
N GLU A 86 23.55 4.59 -15.38
CA GLU A 86 24.93 4.50 -15.85
C GLU A 86 25.07 3.52 -17.02
N THR A 87 24.29 2.45 -17.02
CA THR A 87 24.30 1.42 -18.07
C THR A 87 23.17 1.57 -19.09
N ASP A 88 22.15 2.39 -18.80
CA ASP A 88 20.91 2.50 -19.59
C ASP A 88 20.16 1.16 -19.70
N GLU A 89 20.24 0.35 -18.64
CA GLU A 89 19.63 -0.99 -18.57
C GLU A 89 18.51 -1.04 -17.52
N GLU A 90 17.43 -1.74 -17.86
CA GLU A 90 16.34 -2.08 -16.95
C GLU A 90 16.47 -3.53 -16.49
N THR A 91 16.36 -3.75 -15.19
CA THR A 91 16.44 -5.08 -14.56
C THR A 91 15.13 -5.43 -13.87
N GLU A 92 14.50 -6.52 -14.30
CA GLU A 92 13.39 -7.15 -13.59
C GLU A 92 13.91 -8.00 -12.43
N PHE A 93 13.22 -7.94 -11.29
CA PHE A 93 13.60 -8.76 -10.13
C PHE A 93 13.07 -10.18 -10.26
N PRO A 94 13.83 -11.20 -9.80
CA PRO A 94 13.34 -12.57 -9.72
C PRO A 94 12.06 -12.68 -8.86
N ASP A 95 11.16 -13.57 -9.26
CA ASP A 95 9.89 -13.85 -8.55
C ASP A 95 10.08 -14.09 -7.04
N GLU A 96 11.17 -14.72 -6.62
CA GLU A 96 11.45 -14.96 -5.19
C GLU A 96 11.57 -13.65 -4.41
N ILE A 97 12.23 -12.64 -4.99
CA ILE A 97 12.40 -11.33 -4.36
C ILE A 97 11.07 -10.58 -4.39
N VAL A 98 10.38 -10.58 -5.53
CA VAL A 98 9.07 -9.92 -5.68
C VAL A 98 8.06 -10.51 -4.68
N ASN A 99 7.98 -11.84 -4.57
CA ASN A 99 7.11 -12.52 -3.61
C ASN A 99 7.49 -12.22 -2.14
N GLY A 100 8.78 -12.02 -1.86
CA GLY A 100 9.27 -11.62 -0.56
C GLY A 100 8.80 -10.21 -0.16
N ILE A 101 8.87 -9.25 -1.09
CA ILE A 101 8.37 -7.88 -0.88
C ILE A 101 6.84 -7.86 -0.81
N PHE A 102 6.16 -8.54 -1.74
CA PHE A 102 4.70 -8.71 -1.74
C PHE A 102 4.20 -9.20 -0.39
N SER A 103 4.78 -10.29 0.14
CA SER A 103 4.38 -10.87 1.42
C SER A 103 4.61 -9.95 2.62
N ARG A 104 5.52 -8.99 2.51
CA ARG A 104 5.79 -7.99 3.56
C ARG A 104 4.82 -6.83 3.46
N LEU A 105 4.61 -6.29 2.26
CA LEU A 105 3.63 -5.23 2.01
C LEU A 105 2.21 -5.68 2.40
N ASP A 106 1.82 -6.89 2.01
CA ASP A 106 0.52 -7.47 2.35
C ASP A 106 0.29 -7.53 3.88
N LYS A 107 1.34 -7.85 4.64
CA LYS A 107 1.28 -7.83 6.12
C LYS A 107 1.15 -6.42 6.68
N GLU A 108 1.88 -5.45 6.13
CA GLU A 108 1.76 -4.06 6.58
C GLU A 108 0.39 -3.47 6.21
N LEU A 109 -0.14 -3.78 5.03
CA LEU A 109 -1.50 -3.42 4.62
C LEU A 109 -2.53 -3.99 5.60
N SER A 110 -2.43 -5.27 5.93
CA SER A 110 -3.31 -5.91 6.92
C SER A 110 -3.22 -5.25 8.31
N ARG A 111 -2.04 -4.77 8.70
CA ARG A 111 -1.85 -4.06 9.98
C ARG A 111 -2.40 -2.64 9.93
N TYR A 112 -2.18 -1.92 8.83
CA TYR A 112 -2.70 -0.59 8.60
C TYR A 112 -4.22 -0.59 8.67
N MET A 113 -4.88 -1.48 7.90
CA MET A 113 -6.34 -1.55 7.86
C MET A 113 -6.98 -1.92 9.20
N LYS A 114 -6.30 -2.69 10.05
CA LYS A 114 -6.79 -3.00 11.40
C LYS A 114 -6.81 -1.79 12.34
N ASN A 115 -6.09 -0.73 12.00
CA ASN A 115 -5.96 0.51 12.78
C ASN A 115 -6.38 1.76 11.99
N TYR A 116 -7.13 1.58 10.89
CA TYR A 116 -7.58 2.64 9.97
C TYR A 116 -8.57 3.62 10.62
#